data_AF-A0A1K1QME4-F1
#
_entry.id   AF-A0A1K1QME4-F1
#
_cell.length_a   1.000
_cell.length_b   1.000
_cell.length_c   1.000
_cell.angle_alpha   90.00
_cell.angle_beta   90.00
_cell.angle_gamma   90.00
#
_symmetry.space_group_name_H-M   'P 1'
#
loop_
_entity.id
_entity.type
_entity.pdbx_description
1 polymer ?
#
loop_
_entity_poly.entity_id
_entity_poly.type
_entity_poly.pdbx_seq_one_letter_code
_entity_poly.pdbx_strand_id
1 'polypeptide(L)'
;MAIPDHRETLPLQSIYDEAGYLDQMPFDVFRELMTHVSEELGVPSGKLRPSDRFDAELAPARGNEFDSGVAMLAYDLKLAAKRHKRKLDMSVETLDGYLRLMSELY
;
A
#
# COMPACT_ATOMS: atom_id res chain seq x y z
N MET A 1 6.56 1.83 -14.54
CA MET A 1 5.99 1.10 -13.40
C MET A 1 5.68 -0.32 -13.84
N ALA A 2 5.97 -1.34 -13.03
CA ALA A 2 5.96 -2.74 -13.44
C ALA A 2 4.62 -3.48 -13.21
N ILE A 3 3.52 -2.77 -12.99
CA ILE A 3 2.21 -3.42 -12.99
C ILE A 3 1.86 -3.76 -14.44
N PRO A 4 1.62 -5.04 -14.77
CA PRO A 4 1.29 -5.43 -16.12
C PRO A 4 0.05 -4.67 -16.58
N ASP A 5 0.14 -4.05 -17.76
CA ASP A 5 -0.97 -3.25 -18.31
C ASP A 5 -2.28 -4.05 -18.42
N HIS A 6 -2.14 -5.39 -18.48
CA HIS A 6 -3.19 -6.40 -18.54
C HIS A 6 -3.89 -6.75 -17.21
N ARG A 7 -3.47 -6.20 -16.06
CA ARG A 7 -4.13 -6.51 -14.80
C ARG A 7 -5.55 -5.93 -14.79
N GLU A 8 -6.53 -6.78 -14.51
CA GLU A 8 -7.93 -6.40 -14.37
C GLU A 8 -8.10 -5.36 -13.27
N THR A 9 -8.88 -4.32 -13.55
CA THR A 9 -9.28 -3.33 -12.56
C THR A 9 -10.46 -3.88 -11.78
N LEU A 10 -10.28 -4.13 -10.48
CA LEU A 10 -11.34 -4.61 -9.60
C LEU A 10 -11.91 -3.45 -8.77
N PRO A 11 -13.21 -3.52 -8.40
CA PRO A 11 -13.77 -2.63 -7.39
C PRO A 11 -13.03 -2.79 -6.06
N LEU A 12 -12.82 -1.67 -5.35
CA LEU A 12 -12.15 -1.70 -4.04
C LEU A 12 -12.88 -2.58 -3.01
N GLN A 13 -14.22 -2.63 -3.08
CA GLN A 13 -15.01 -3.51 -2.22
C GLN A 13 -14.64 -4.98 -2.44
N SER A 14 -14.48 -5.42 -3.69
CA SER A 14 -14.09 -6.80 -3.99
C SER A 14 -12.69 -7.13 -3.48
N ILE A 15 -11.74 -6.20 -3.64
CA ILE A 15 -10.38 -6.36 -3.11
C ILE A 15 -10.40 -6.45 -1.58
N TYR A 16 -11.22 -5.62 -0.92
CA TYR A 16 -11.39 -5.61 0.54
C TYR A 16 -11.99 -6.92 1.07
N ASP A 17 -13.04 -7.41 0.40
CA ASP A 17 -13.74 -8.64 0.77
C ASP A 17 -12.83 -9.86 0.57
N GLU A 18 -12.12 -9.95 -0.57
CA GLU A 18 -11.17 -11.03 -0.87
C GLU A 18 -10.00 -11.09 0.12
N ALA A 19 -9.54 -9.92 0.59
CA ALA A 19 -8.44 -9.81 1.54
C ALA A 19 -8.85 -10.13 3.00
N GLY A 20 -10.16 -10.22 3.29
CA GLY A 20 -10.65 -10.54 4.62
C GLY A 20 -10.38 -9.45 5.66
N TYR A 21 -10.44 -8.17 5.26
CA TYR A 21 -10.18 -7.04 6.17
C TYR A 21 -11.36 -6.69 7.09
N LEU A 22 -12.53 -7.32 6.91
CA LEU A 22 -13.78 -6.96 7.60
C LEU A 22 -13.63 -6.79 9.12
N ASP A 23 -12.90 -7.68 9.77
CA ASP A 23 -12.70 -7.68 11.22
C ASP A 23 -11.43 -6.94 11.68
N GLN A 24 -10.68 -6.37 10.73
CA GLN A 24 -9.31 -5.89 10.96
C GLN A 24 -9.16 -4.39 10.70
N MET A 25 -9.90 -3.85 9.73
CA MET A 25 -9.81 -2.46 9.31
C MET A 25 -11.14 -2.04 8.68
N PRO A 26 -11.74 -0.89 9.07
CA PRO A 26 -12.94 -0.39 8.42
C PRO A 26 -12.73 -0.12 6.92
N PHE A 27 -13.76 -0.35 6.10
CA PHE A 27 -13.68 -0.13 4.65
C PHE A 27 -13.31 1.31 4.28
N ASP A 28 -13.78 2.32 5.03
CA ASP A 28 -13.42 3.71 4.78
C ASP A 28 -11.92 3.97 4.95
N VAL A 29 -11.30 3.37 5.98
CA VAL A 29 -9.85 3.45 6.23
C VAL A 29 -9.09 2.72 5.11
N PHE A 30 -9.54 1.52 4.74
CA PHE A 30 -8.96 0.79 3.62
C PHE A 30 -9.00 1.60 2.32
N ARG A 31 -10.15 2.20 2.00
CA ARG A 31 -10.34 3.03 0.81
C ARG A 31 -9.42 4.24 0.82
N GLU A 32 -9.29 4.93 1.96
CA GLU A 32 -8.41 6.08 2.10
C GLU A 32 -6.94 5.68 1.88
N LEU A 33 -6.48 4.63 2.55
CA LEU A 33 -5.11 4.12 2.41
C LEU A 33 -4.82 3.64 0.97
N MET A 34 -5.75 2.94 0.33
CA MET A 34 -5.61 2.51 -1.06
C MET A 34 -5.56 3.69 -2.04
N THR A 35 -6.28 4.77 -1.73
CA THR A 35 -6.24 6.02 -2.52
C THR A 35 -4.89 6.70 -2.36
N HIS A 36 -4.38 6.81 -1.13
CA HIS A 36 -3.04 7.35 -0.85
C HIS A 36 -1.95 6.58 -1.61
N VAL A 37 -1.95 5.26 -1.51
CA VAL A 37 -1.00 4.39 -2.23
C VAL A 37 -1.14 4.57 -3.74
N SER A 38 -2.37 4.67 -4.25
CA SER A 38 -2.65 4.89 -5.67
C SER A 38 -2.05 6.19 -6.19
N GLU A 39 -2.17 7.28 -5.43
CA GLU A 39 -1.65 8.60 -5.77
C GLU A 39 -0.11 8.62 -5.74
N GLU A 40 0.49 8.13 -4.66
CA GLU A 40 1.95 8.08 -4.49
C GLU A 40 2.63 7.21 -5.56
N LEU A 41 2.03 6.07 -5.86
CA LEU A 41 2.55 5.16 -6.86
C LEU A 41 2.17 5.58 -8.29
N GLY A 42 1.15 6.41 -8.50
CA GLY A 42 0.61 6.66 -9.83
C GLY A 42 -0.02 5.40 -10.46
N VAL A 43 -0.50 4.48 -9.62
CA VAL A 43 -1.17 3.24 -10.02
C VAL A 43 -2.65 3.36 -9.72
N PRO A 44 -3.57 3.04 -10.64
CA PRO A 44 -4.99 3.01 -10.32
C PRO A 44 -5.29 2.06 -9.14
N SER A 45 -6.00 2.52 -8.13
CA SER A 45 -6.27 1.76 -6.89
C SER A 45 -6.91 0.38 -7.15
N GLY A 46 -7.77 0.25 -8.17
CA GLY A 46 -8.35 -1.03 -8.58
C GLY A 46 -7.37 -2.02 -9.24
N LYS A 47 -6.14 -1.60 -9.58
CA LYS A 47 -5.06 -2.46 -10.08
C LYS A 47 -4.06 -2.89 -8.99
N LEU A 48 -4.12 -2.27 -7.81
CA LEU A 48 -3.35 -2.70 -6.65
C LEU A 48 -3.94 -3.98 -6.05
N ARG A 49 -3.08 -4.85 -5.52
CA ARG A 49 -3.49 -6.02 -4.75
C ARG A 49 -2.73 -6.05 -3.43
N PRO A 50 -3.37 -6.45 -2.32
CA PRO A 50 -2.70 -6.59 -1.03
C PRO A 50 -1.44 -7.48 -1.07
N SER A 51 -1.42 -8.48 -1.93
CA SER A 51 -0.27 -9.37 -2.13
C SER A 51 0.90 -8.75 -2.90
N ASP A 52 0.73 -7.56 -3.49
CA ASP A 52 1.77 -6.93 -4.29
C ASP A 52 2.97 -6.57 -3.42
N ARG A 53 4.17 -6.91 -3.90
CA ARG A 53 5.42 -6.59 -3.21
C ARG A 53 6.03 -5.30 -3.71
N PHE A 54 6.63 -4.56 -2.78
CA PHE A 54 7.33 -3.31 -3.08
C PHE A 54 8.63 -3.49 -3.86
N ASP A 55 9.22 -4.69 -3.82
CA ASP A 55 10.46 -5.03 -4.50
C ASP A 55 10.27 -5.83 -5.80
N ALA A 56 9.02 -6.14 -6.17
CA ALA A 56 8.68 -6.83 -7.41
C ALA A 56 7.56 -6.12 -8.19
N GLU A 57 6.29 -6.32 -7.83
CA GLU A 57 5.15 -5.81 -8.61
C GLU A 57 5.04 -4.28 -8.58
N LEU A 58 5.32 -3.68 -7.42
CA LEU A 58 5.29 -2.22 -7.22
C LEU A 58 6.68 -1.59 -7.34
N ALA A 59 7.69 -2.37 -7.71
CA ALA A 59 9.04 -1.87 -7.81
C ALA A 59 9.12 -0.74 -8.86
N PRO A 60 9.88 0.32 -8.58
CA PRO A 60 10.16 1.35 -9.57
C PRO A 60 10.88 0.75 -10.77
N ALA A 61 10.70 1.38 -11.93
CA ALA A 61 11.52 1.05 -13.09
C ALA A 61 13.00 1.31 -12.77
N ARG A 62 13.90 0.46 -13.29
CA ARG A 62 15.35 0.66 -13.14
C ARG A 62 15.75 2.07 -13.59
N GLY A 63 16.53 2.76 -12.76
CA GLY A 63 16.95 4.15 -12.97
C GLY A 63 16.05 5.22 -12.33
N ASN A 64 14.88 4.83 -11.79
CA ASN A 64 13.96 5.71 -11.05
C ASN A 64 13.85 5.29 -9.57
N GLU A 65 14.87 4.63 -9.01
CA GLU A 65 14.79 4.13 -7.63
C GLU A 65 14.64 5.26 -6.60
N PHE A 66 15.23 6.42 -6.88
CA PHE A 66 15.28 7.59 -5.99
C PHE A 66 14.05 8.52 -6.10
N ASP A 67 13.21 8.35 -7.12
CA ASP A 67 11.98 9.12 -7.34
C ASP A 67 10.75 8.21 -7.31
N SER A 68 10.82 7.17 -6.49
CA SER A 68 9.76 6.17 -6.39
C SER A 68 8.81 6.51 -5.25
N GLY A 69 7.50 6.53 -5.54
CA GLY A 69 6.46 6.69 -4.51
C GLY A 69 6.55 5.66 -3.38
N VAL A 70 7.20 4.52 -3.61
CA VAL A 70 7.52 3.52 -2.58
C VAL A 70 8.33 4.11 -1.42
N ALA A 71 9.29 4.98 -1.70
CA ALA A 71 10.08 5.64 -0.66
C ALA A 71 9.23 6.62 0.18
N MET A 72 8.26 7.29 -0.46
CA MET A 72 7.30 8.16 0.22
C MET A 72 6.38 7.38 1.15
N LEU A 73 5.82 6.26 0.69
CA LEU A 73 5.00 5.38 1.54
C LEU A 73 5.77 4.89 2.78
N ALA A 74 7.04 4.51 2.60
CA ALA A 74 7.90 4.11 3.72
C ALA A 74 8.19 5.27 4.69
N TYR A 75 8.31 6.50 4.17
CA TYR A 75 8.49 7.70 4.99
C TYR A 75 7.23 8.02 5.80
N ASP A 76 6.05 7.96 5.19
CA ASP A 76 4.77 8.23 5.85
C ASP A 76 4.51 7.26 7.00
N LEU A 77 4.77 5.97 6.77
CA LEU A 77 4.64 4.96 7.81
C LEU A 77 5.56 5.25 9.00
N LYS A 78 6.81 5.65 8.73
CA LYS A 78 7.77 6.05 9.79
C LYS A 78 7.29 7.28 10.54
N LEU A 79 6.74 8.27 9.84
CA LEU A 79 6.22 9.49 10.44
C LEU A 79 5.03 9.19 11.35
N ALA A 80 4.10 8.34 10.90
CA ALA A 80 2.96 7.89 11.68
C ALA A 80 3.39 7.11 12.92
N ALA A 81 4.28 6.12 12.77
CA ALA A 81 4.79 5.37 13.91
C ALA A 81 5.48 6.25 14.94
N LYS A 82 6.25 7.26 14.48
CA LYS A 82 6.88 8.26 15.36
C LYS A 82 5.85 9.07 16.14
N ARG A 83 4.75 9.51 15.51
CA ARG A 83 3.66 10.23 16.18
C ARG A 83 3.03 9.39 17.29
N HIS A 84 2.89 8.08 17.06
CA HIS A 84 2.33 7.12 18.04
C HIS A 84 3.37 6.52 18.99
N LYS A 85 4.63 7.00 18.96
CA LYS A 85 5.76 6.50 19.77
C LYS A 85 5.99 4.98 19.63
N ARG A 86 5.63 4.41 18.47
CA ARG A 86 5.77 2.97 18.19
C ARG A 86 7.08 2.74 17.42
N LYS A 87 7.83 1.71 17.81
CA LYS A 87 8.96 1.23 17.02
C LYS A 87 8.42 0.35 15.89
N LEU A 88 8.77 0.69 14.65
CA LEU A 88 8.58 -0.20 13.51
C LEU A 88 9.77 -1.16 13.49
N ASP A 89 9.52 -2.43 13.72
CA ASP A 89 10.57 -3.48 13.72
C ASP A 89 10.59 -4.28 12.42
N MET A 90 9.70 -4.00 11.46
CA MET A 90 9.50 -4.85 10.28
C MET A 90 9.81 -4.19 8.95
N SER A 91 10.44 -4.96 8.06
CA SER A 91 10.41 -4.71 6.62
C SER A 91 8.99 -4.91 6.14
N VAL A 92 8.39 -3.85 5.61
CA VAL A 92 7.09 -3.95 4.95
C VAL A 92 7.35 -4.39 3.52
N GLU A 93 7.14 -5.68 3.26
CA GLU A 93 7.43 -6.28 1.95
C GLU A 93 6.24 -6.15 0.99
N THR A 94 5.01 -6.19 1.51
CA THR A 94 3.78 -6.20 0.73
C THR A 94 2.88 -5.01 1.06
N LEU A 95 1.99 -4.69 0.12
CA LEU A 95 0.93 -3.70 0.33
C LEU A 95 0.04 -4.05 1.52
N ASP A 96 -0.30 -5.33 1.71
CA ASP A 96 -1.07 -5.81 2.88
C ASP A 96 -0.40 -5.43 4.21
N GLY A 97 0.91 -5.67 4.33
CA GLY A 97 1.67 -5.31 5.52
C GLY A 97 1.66 -3.81 5.78
N TYR A 98 1.75 -3.00 4.71
CA TYR A 98 1.65 -1.55 4.80
C TYR A 98 0.28 -1.12 5.31
N LEU A 99 -0.80 -1.60 4.68
CA LEU A 99 -2.17 -1.24 5.00
C LEU A 99 -2.51 -1.57 6.46
N ARG A 100 -2.14 -2.76 6.93
CA ARG A 100 -2.35 -3.20 8.32
C ARG A 100 -1.65 -2.27 9.30
N LEU A 101 -0.35 -2.07 9.14
CA LEU A 101 0.42 -1.22 10.06
C LEU A 101 -0.10 0.22 10.06
N MET A 102 -0.42 0.74 8.88
CA MET A 102 -0.88 2.11 8.74
C MET A 102 -2.29 2.29 9.34
N SER A 103 -3.17 1.29 9.21
CA SER A 103 -4.49 1.29 9.85
C SER A 103 -4.43 1.28 11.38
N GLU A 104 -3.43 0.64 11.99
CA GLU A 104 -3.19 0.67 13.44
C GLU A 104 -2.66 2.02 13.94
N LEU A 105 -2.28 2.91 13.02
CA LEU A 105 -1.70 4.22 13.28
C LEU A 105 -2.63 5.39 12.89
N TYR A 106 -3.86 5.08 12.44
CA TYR A 106 -4.96 6.05 12.30
C TYR A 106 -5.66 6.28 13.65
#